data_AF-A0A536AZZ7-F1
#
_entry.id   AF-A0A536AZZ7-F1
#
_cell.length_a   1.000
_cell.length_b   1.000
_cell.length_c   1.000
_cell.angle_alpha   90.00
_cell.angle_beta   90.00
_cell.angle_gamma   90.00
#
_symmetry.space_group_name_H-M   'P 1'
#
loop_
_entity.id
_entity.type
_entity.pdbx_description
1 polymer ?
#
loop_
_entity_poly.entity_id
_entity_poly.type
_entity_poly.pdbx_seq_one_letter_code
_entity_poly.pdbx_strand_id
1 'polypeptide(L)' 'MGEGERVGITPKSWTAELHHGVLHLGKRWYVVSAELDERGRAEGVRLDGPYGDRESAESAAHRLQGMPSE' A
#
# COMPACT_ATOMS: atom_id res chain seq x y z
N MET A 1 -1.88 -43.44 -5.34
CA MET A 1 -0.67 -42.62 -5.57
C MET A 1 -0.67 -42.19 -7.03
N GLY A 2 -0.78 -40.92 -7.41
CA GLY A 2 -0.95 -39.71 -6.63
C GLY A 2 -1.96 -38.80 -7.33
N GLU A 3 -2.92 -38.30 -6.56
CA GLU A 3 -3.69 -37.12 -6.90
C GLU A 3 -2.69 -35.96 -6.91
N GLY A 4 -2.24 -35.59 -8.11
CA GLY A 4 -1.46 -34.38 -8.33
C GLY A 4 -2.31 -33.20 -7.92
N GLU A 5 -2.06 -32.73 -6.70
CA GLU A 5 -2.65 -31.56 -6.07
C GLU A 5 -2.69 -30.43 -7.08
N ARG A 6 -3.89 -30.20 -7.65
CA ARG A 6 -4.22 -28.94 -8.29
C ARG A 6 -4.20 -27.92 -7.16
N VAL A 7 -3.01 -27.35 -6.90
CA VAL A 7 -2.84 -26.16 -6.09
C VAL A 7 -3.63 -25.08 -6.81
N GLY A 8 -4.89 -24.92 -6.42
CA GLY A 8 -5.63 -23.70 -6.69
C GLY A 8 -4.74 -22.57 -6.23
N ILE A 9 -4.33 -21.71 -7.15
CA ILE A 9 -3.71 -20.44 -6.83
C ILE A 9 -4.83 -19.58 -6.21
N THR A 10 -5.22 -19.92 -5.00
CA THR A 10 -5.90 -19.01 -4.09
C THR A 10 -4.82 -18.69 -3.08
N PRO A 11 -3.98 -17.66 -3.31
CA PRO A 11 -3.00 -17.28 -2.32
C PRO A 11 -3.77 -16.92 -1.05
N LYS A 12 -3.55 -17.70 0.02
CA LYS A 12 -4.06 -17.45 1.38
C LYS A 12 -3.56 -16.12 1.98
N SER A 13 -2.95 -15.25 1.18
CA SER A 13 -2.29 -14.00 1.59
C SER A 13 -2.89 -12.76 0.90
N TRP A 14 -4.14 -12.83 0.42
CA TRP A 14 -4.88 -11.65 -0.08
C TRP A 14 -5.46 -10.81 1.06
N THR A 15 -4.66 -10.56 2.09
CA THR A 15 -4.97 -9.62 3.18
C THR A 15 -3.85 -8.62 3.38
N ALA A 16 -3.03 -8.39 2.35
CA ALA A 16 -2.12 -7.26 2.36
C ALA A 16 -2.97 -6.01 2.11
N GLU A 17 -3.47 -5.40 3.18
CA GLU A 17 -4.18 -4.13 3.09
C GLU A 17 -3.19 -3.06 2.62
N LEU A 18 -3.54 -2.36 1.54
CA LEU A 18 -2.74 -1.26 1.03
C LEU A 18 -2.92 -0.06 1.95
N HIS A 19 -1.86 0.30 2.67
CA HIS A 19 -1.84 1.40 3.62
C HIS A 19 -1.27 2.65 2.97
N HIS A 20 -1.97 3.78 3.13
CA HIS A 20 -1.52 5.08 2.66
C HIS A 20 -1.29 6.02 3.85
N GLY A 21 -0.11 6.62 3.93
CA GLY A 21 0.26 7.59 4.95
C GLY A 21 0.97 8.80 4.35
N VAL A 22 1.20 9.84 5.16
CA VAL A 22 1.92 11.05 4.72
C VAL A 22 3.27 11.11 5.44
N LEU A 23 4.33 11.37 4.68
CA LEU A 23 5.69 11.49 5.16
C LEU A 23 6.27 12.86 4.82
N HIS A 24 6.90 13.49 5.80
CA HIS A 24 7.65 14.73 5.59
C HIS A 24 9.14 14.43 5.43
N LEU A 25 9.69 14.70 4.25
CA LEU A 25 11.11 14.54 3.94
C LEU A 25 11.73 15.91 3.64
N GLY A 26 12.54 16.40 4.58
CA GLY A 26 13.20 17.70 4.47
C GLY A 26 12.23 18.87 4.46
N LYS A 27 11.97 19.44 3.28
CA LYS A 27 11.06 20.58 3.06
C LYS A 27 9.80 20.21 2.26
N ARG A 28 9.56 18.91 2.05
CA ARG A 28 8.56 18.41 1.11
C ARG A 28 7.73 17.30 1.74
N TRP A 29 6.47 17.25 1.33
CA TRP A 29 5.51 16.26 1.77
C TRP A 29 5.34 15.19 0.69
N TYR A 30 5.17 13.95 1.11
CA TYR A 30 4.99 12.79 0.24
C TYR A 30 3.88 11.91 0.78
N VAL A 31 3.20 11.21 -0.12
CA VAL A 31 2.31 10.12 0.26
C VAL A 31 3.08 8.81 0.13
N VAL A 32 3.11 8.04 1.21
CA VAL A 32 3.67 6.68 1.25
C VAL A 32 2.51 5.71 1.06
N SER A 33 2.61 4.81 0.09
CA SER A 33 1.70 3.69 -0.07
C SER A 33 2.47 2.40 0.10
N ALA A 34 2.01 1.47 0.93
CA ALA A 34 2.69 0.20 1.15
C ALA A 34 1.69 -0.91 1.50
N GLU A 35 1.97 -2.10 1.04
CA GLU A 35 1.27 -3.31 1.46
C GLU A 35 1.91 -3.80 2.76
N LEU A 36 1.10 -4.03 3.81
CA LEU A 36 1.62 -4.59 5.06
C LEU A 36 1.37 -6.10 5.06
N ASP A 37 2.44 -6.88 5.23
CA ASP A 37 2.32 -8.32 5.45
C ASP A 37 1.79 -8.64 6.86
N GLU A 38 1.47 -9.91 7.11
CA GLU A 38 1.00 -10.41 8.41
C GLU A 38 1.99 -10.21 9.58
N ARG A 39 3.25 -9.88 9.27
CA ARG A 39 4.32 -9.58 10.23
C ARG A 39 4.55 -8.08 10.41
N GLY A 40 3.74 -7.24 9.75
CA GLY A 40 3.86 -5.79 9.77
C GLY A 40 5.05 -5.25 8.96
N ARG A 41 5.62 -6.03 8.03
CA ARG A 41 6.60 -5.50 7.07
C ARG A 41 5.90 -4.85 5.91
N ALA A 42 6.43 -3.69 5.55
CA ALA A 42 6.02 -2.96 4.35
C ALA A 42 6.68 -3.58 3.11
N GLU A 43 5.85 -4.07 2.21
CA GLU A 43 6.22 -4.49 0.86
C GLU A 43 5.63 -3.50 -0.17
N GLY A 44 6.20 -3.46 -1.38
CA GLY A 44 5.67 -2.64 -2.47
C GLY A 44 5.64 -1.13 -2.20
N VAL A 45 6.56 -0.60 -1.37
CA VAL A 45 6.55 0.81 -0.94
C VAL A 45 6.65 1.77 -2.13
N ARG A 46 5.65 2.65 -2.30
CA ARG A 46 5.61 3.73 -3.29
C ARG A 46 5.58 5.08 -2.61
N LEU A 47 6.32 6.03 -3.15
CA LEU A 47 6.31 7.43 -2.75
C LEU A 47 5.70 8.27 -3.87
N ASP A 48 4.62 8.98 -3.55
CA ASP A 48 3.96 9.92 -4.45
C ASP A 48 4.17 11.37 -3.97
N GLY A 49 4.34 12.30 -4.91
CA GLY A 49 4.70 13.70 -4.64
C GLY A 49 5.93 14.15 -5.43
N PRO A 50 6.59 15.25 -5.02
CA PRO A 50 6.39 16.00 -3.78
C PRO A 50 5.16 16.92 -3.78
N TYR A 51 4.51 17.01 -2.63
CA TYR A 51 3.45 17.97 -2.31
C TYR A 51 4.04 19.22 -1.64
N GLY A 52 3.41 20.37 -1.90
CA GLY A 52 3.79 21.67 -1.33
C GLY A 52 3.59 21.72 0.18
N ASP A 53 2.49 21.14 0.66
CA ASP A 53 2.03 21.23 2.04
C ASP A 53 1.41 19.91 2.51
N ARG A 54 1.34 19.73 3.84
CA ARG A 54 0.79 18.55 4.49
C ARG A 54 -0.64 18.25 4.06
N GLU A 55 -1.50 19.28 4.04
CA GLU A 55 -2.93 19.14 3.71
C GLU A 55 -3.15 18.61 2.29
N SER A 56 -2.30 19.01 1.34
CA SER A 56 -2.33 18.51 -0.03
C SER A 56 -1.92 17.04 -0.11
N ALA A 57 -0.92 16.63 0.66
CA ALA A 57 -0.52 15.22 0.76
C ALA A 57 -1.59 14.38 1.47
N GLU A 58 -2.20 14.87 2.56
CA GLU A 58 -3.28 14.17 3.27
C GLU A 58 -4.52 14.00 2.38
N SER A 59 -4.89 15.03 1.61
CA SER A 59 -5.97 14.96 0.63
C SER A 59 -5.68 13.96 -0.49
N ALA A 60 -4.42 13.84 -0.92
CA ALA A 60 -4.03 12.83 -1.89
C ALA A 60 -4.06 11.40 -1.31
N ALA A 61 -3.55 11.21 -0.09
CA ALA A 61 -3.61 9.93 0.62
C ALA A 61 -5.06 9.46 0.82
N HIS A 62 -5.96 10.36 1.22
CA HIS A 62 -7.38 10.04 1.41
C HIS A 62 -8.07 9.65 0.09
N ARG A 63 -7.72 10.30 -1.03
CA ARG A 63 -8.22 9.90 -2.35
C ARG A 63 -7.76 8.50 -2.73
N LEU A 64 -6.51 8.14 -2.44
CA LEU A 64 -5.96 6.81 -2.74
C LEU A 64 -6.60 5.71 -1.87
N GLN A 65 -6.88 5.99 -0.60
CA GLN A 65 -7.62 5.05 0.29
C GLN A 65 -9.04 4.75 -0.19
N GLY A 66 -9.68 5.70 -0.88
CA GLY A 66 -11.04 5.55 -1.42
C GLY A 66 -11.12 4.82 -2.77
N MET A 67 -9.99 4.50 -3.40
CA MET A 67 -9.95 3.77 -4.66
C MET A 67 -9.74 2.27 -4.35
N PRO A 68 -10.72 1.39 -4.60
CA PRO A 68 -10.48 -0.04 -4.50
C PRO A 68 -9.39 -0.42 -5.51
N SER A 69 -8.37 -1.13 -5.04
CA SER A 69 -7.37 -1.74 -5.92
C SER A 69 -8.06 -2.82 -6.74
N GLU A 70 -8.31 -2.56 -8.03
CA GLU A 70 -8.86 -3.52 -9.01
C GLU A 70 -7.87 -4.63 -9.37
#